data_AF-A0A1J4X724-F1
#
_entry.id   AF-A0A1J4X724-F1
#
_cell.length_a   1.000
_cell.length_b   1.000
_cell.length_c   1.000
_cell.angle_alpha   90.00
_cell.angle_beta   90.00
_cell.angle_gamma   90.00
#
_symmetry.space_group_name_H-M   'P 1'
#
loop_
_entity.id
_entity.type
_entity.pdbx_description
1 polymer ?
#
loop_
_entity_poly.entity_id
_entity_poly.type
_entity_poly.pdbx_seq_one_letter_code
_entity_poly.pdbx_strand_id
1 'polypeptide(L)' 'QRGRDLYALRKQTVEPVFGIIKQVMGFRQFSLRGLAKVSGEWILVALAWNLKRMNVLRMA' A
#
# COMPACT_ATOMS: atom_id res chain seq x y z
N GLN A 1 -25.18 9.99 -0.78
CA GLN A 1 -24.09 10.96 -0.98
C GLN A 1 -22.75 10.49 -0.42
N ARG A 2 -22.65 10.22 0.89
CA ARG A 2 -21.43 9.82 1.62
C ARG A 2 -20.52 8.76 0.97
N GLY A 3 -21.09 7.76 0.29
CA GLY A 3 -20.31 6.75 -0.44
C GLY A 3 -19.52 7.30 -1.62
N ARG A 4 -20.07 8.30 -2.35
CA ARG A 4 -19.39 8.95 -3.49
C ARG A 4 -18.19 9.75 -3.02
N ASP A 5 -18.33 10.46 -1.90
CA ASP A 5 -17.28 11.32 -1.35
C ASP A 5 -16.11 10.47 -0.82
N LEU A 6 -16.42 9.37 -0.13
CA LEU A 6 -15.40 8.38 0.29
C LEU A 6 -14.70 7.74 -0.90
N TYR A 7 -15.44 7.41 -1.96
CA TYR A 7 -14.87 6.82 -3.17
C TYR A 7 -13.93 7.81 -3.89
N ALA A 8 -14.32 9.09 -3.97
CA ALA A 8 -13.46 10.14 -4.51
C ALA A 8 -12.16 10.30 -3.70
N LEU A 9 -12.25 10.27 -2.37
CA LEU A 9 -11.08 10.36 -1.50
C LEU A 9 -10.13 9.16 -1.66
N ARG A 10 -10.66 7.95 -1.90
CA ARG A 10 -9.84 6.74 -2.09
C ARG A 10 -8.92 6.83 -3.32
N LYS A 11 -9.39 7.46 -4.40
CA LYS A 11 -8.63 7.65 -5.63
C LYS A 11 -7.31 8.37 -5.42
N GLN A 12 -7.28 9.32 -4.49
CA GLN A 12 -6.07 10.11 -4.20
C GLN A 12 -5.27 9.58 -3.00
N THR A 13 -5.84 8.70 -2.18
CA THR A 13 -5.20 8.23 -0.94
C THR A 13 -4.70 6.79 -1.05
N VAL A 14 -5.61 5.81 -1.17
CA VAL A 14 -5.29 4.39 -1.03
C VAL A 14 -5.03 3.70 -2.36
N GLU A 15 -5.73 4.09 -3.43
CA GLU A 15 -5.56 3.46 -4.75
C GLU A 15 -4.14 3.65 -5.34
N PRO A 16 -3.52 4.84 -5.23
CA PRO A 16 -2.15 5.04 -5.72
C PRO A 16 -1.15 4.17 -4.95
N VAL A 17 -1.34 4.04 -3.63
CA VAL A 17 -0.48 3.21 -2.77
C VAL A 17 -0.55 1.74 -3.22
N PHE A 18 -1.75 1.21 -3.49
CA PHE A 18 -1.89 -0.15 -4.02
C PHE A 18 -1.29 -0.31 -5.41
N GLY A 19 -1.40 0.70 -6.28
CA GLY A 19 -0.75 0.71 -7.58
C GLY A 19 0.78 0.62 -7.47
N ILE A 20 1.37 1.43 -6.58
CA ILE A 20 2.82 1.45 -6.32
C ILE A 20 3.30 0.12 -5.74
N ILE A 21 2.60 -0.43 -4.74
CA ILE A 21 2.95 -1.73 -4.14
C ILE A 21 2.99 -2.83 -5.22
N LYS A 22 2.02 -2.83 -6.13
CA LYS A 22 1.94 -3.86 -7.18
C LYS A 22 2.94 -3.66 -8.32
N GLN A 23 3.05 -2.43 -8.84
CA GLN A 23 3.79 -2.15 -10.08
C GLN A 23 5.24 -1.74 -9.81
N VAL A 24 5.48 -0.96 -8.76
CA VAL A 24 6.82 -0.40 -8.45
C VAL A 24 7.57 -1.28 -7.46
N MET A 25 6.88 -1.78 -6.42
CA MET A 25 7.50 -2.66 -5.42
C MET A 25 7.42 -4.15 -5.81
N GLY A 26 6.65 -4.49 -6.86
CA GLY A 26 6.57 -5.86 -7.38
C GLY A 26 5.77 -6.86 -6.52
N PHE A 27 5.09 -6.42 -5.46
CA PHE A 27 4.34 -7.31 -4.58
C PHE A 27 2.99 -7.69 -5.19
N ARG A 28 2.92 -8.88 -5.81
CA ARG A 28 1.74 -9.38 -6.54
C ARG A 28 0.99 -10.50 -5.83
N GLN A 29 1.68 -11.25 -4.97
CA GLN A 29 1.14 -12.41 -4.27
C GLN A 29 1.73 -12.50 -2.87
N PHE A 30 0.96 -13.07 -1.96
CA PHE A 30 1.43 -13.46 -0.64
C PHE A 30 2.18 -14.79 -0.75
N SER A 31 3.30 -14.92 -0.05
CA SER A 31 4.10 -16.16 -0.07
C SER A 31 3.61 -17.12 1.01
N LEU A 32 3.05 -16.60 2.09
CA LEU A 32 2.53 -17.38 3.21
C LEU A 32 1.01 -17.59 3.09
N ARG A 33 0.53 -18.66 3.74
CA ARG A 33 -0.90 -18.97 3.86
C ARG A 33 -1.36 -18.86 5.31
N GLY A 34 -2.62 -18.45 5.48
CA GLY A 34 -3.26 -18.22 6.77
C GLY A 34 -3.22 -16.75 7.20
N LEU A 35 -4.33 -16.26 7.76
CA LEU A 35 -4.55 -14.83 8.02
C LEU A 35 -3.44 -14.19 8.85
N ALA A 36 -2.98 -14.85 9.90
CA ALA A 36 -1.92 -14.31 10.76
C ALA A 36 -0.60 -14.09 10.00
N LYS A 37 -0.21 -15.04 9.15
CA LYS A 37 1.05 -14.97 8.38
C LYS A 37 0.95 -13.93 7.25
N VAL A 38 -0.17 -13.92 6.53
CA VAL A 38 -0.48 -12.93 5.48
C VAL A 38 -0.50 -11.52 6.04
N SER A 39 -1.07 -11.31 7.23
CA SER A 39 -1.04 -10.03 7.93
C SER A 39 0.39 -9.57 8.23
N GLY A 40 1.27 -10.49 8.63
CA GLY A 40 2.69 -10.21 8.83
C GLY A 40 3.39 -9.75 7.54
N GLU A 41 3.18 -10.46 6.43
CA GLU A 41 3.69 -10.05 5.11
C GLU A 41 3.17 -8.67 4.71
N TRP A 42 1.88 -8.40 4.94
CA TRP A 42 1.28 -7.12 4.62
C TRP A 42 1.86 -5.96 5.44
N ILE A 43 2.15 -6.18 6.73
CA ILE A 43 2.83 -5.18 7.57
C ILE A 43 4.23 -4.86 7.01
N LEU A 44 4.99 -5.86 6.58
CA LEU A 44 6.31 -5.65 5.97
C LEU A 44 6.23 -4.85 4.67
N VAL A 45 5.26 -5.17 3.81
CA VAL A 45 5.01 -4.42 2.56
C VAL A 45 4.65 -2.96 2.87
N ALA A 46 3.76 -2.73 3.83
CA ALA A 46 3.35 -1.39 4.23
C ALA A 46 4.54 -0.59 4.82
N LEU A 47 5.38 -1.23 5.64
CA LEU A 47 6.60 -0.62 6.17
C LEU A 47 7.56 -0.22 5.04
N ALA A 48 7.82 -1.12 4.10
CA ALA A 48 8.70 -0.86 2.95
C ALA A 48 8.19 0.32 2.10
N TRP A 49 6.87 0.40 1.88
CA TRP A 49 6.26 1.55 1.21
C TRP A 49 6.47 2.86 1.99
N ASN A 50 6.22 2.85 3.31
CA ASN A 50 6.38 4.03 4.15
C ASN A 50 7.83 4.52 4.15
N LEU A 51 8.81 3.61 4.23
CA LEU A 51 10.24 3.94 4.13
C LEU A 51 10.58 4.58 2.77
N LYS A 52 10.11 3.98 1.67
CA LYS A 52 10.31 4.55 0.32
C LYS A 52 9.72 5.96 0.22
N ARG A 53 8.50 6.16 0.73
CA ARG A 53 7.83 7.47 0.72
C ARG A 53 8.59 8.50 1.55
N MET A 54 9.01 8.16 2.77
CA MET A 54 9.78 9.07 3.63
C MET A 54 11.12 9.45 2.99
N ASN A 55 11.81 8.51 2.33
CA ASN A 55 13.05 8.82 1.62
C ASN A 55 12.82 9.82 0.48
N VAL A 56 11.79 9.63 -0.35
CA VAL A 56 11.44 10.57 -1.42
C VAL A 56 11.10 11.95 -0.85
N LEU A 57 10.30 12.01 0.22
CA LEU A 57 9.93 13.28 0.86
C LEU A 57 11.13 13.99 1.52
N ARG A 58 12.12 13.23 1.99
CA ARG A 58 13.36 13.81 2.55
C ARG A 58 14.29 14.37 1.47
N MET A 59 14.24 13.80 0.25
CA MET A 59 15.07 14.21 -0.88
C MET A 59 14.46 15.37 -1.69
N ALA A 60 13.21 15.73 -1.40
CA ALA A 60 12.49 16.86 -1.99
C ALA A 60 12.61 18.10 -1.10
#